data_AF-A0A953AVH5-F1
#
_entry.id   AF-A0A953AVH5-F1
#
_cell.length_a   1.000
_cell.length_b   1.000
_cell.length_c   1.000
_cell.angle_alpha   90.00
_cell.angle_beta   90.00
_cell.angle_gamma   90.00
#
_symmetry.space_group_name_H-M   'P 1'
#
loop_
_entity.id
_entity.type
_entity.pdbx_description
1 polymer ?
#
loop_
_entity_poly.entity_id
_entity_poly.type
_entity_poly.pdbx_seq_one_letter_code
_entity_poly.pdbx_strand_id
1 'polypeptide(L)'
;MELPVDSVTASDLRAVHRPEAVDALFRSLGFTEEDDLATLAAWALEGAAFRDNEAALARARHRVDAWFQRTLAVGLVRGRVAFLQCGLAGLGAGVLTGEVALSASTLEALKAAVPVGTPEEIRCVMPEQQLTLNPLAALFRRIWQTTPAP
;
A
#
# COMPACT_ATOMS: atom_id res chain seq x y z
N MET A 1 32.10 47.33 5.04
CA MET A 1 31.39 47.01 6.29
C MET A 1 29.90 47.11 5.96
N GLU A 2 29.15 46.10 6.39
CA GLU A 2 27.68 45.97 6.35
C GLU A 2 27.05 45.45 5.03
N LEU A 3 26.82 44.13 5.03
CA LEU A 3 25.69 43.47 4.37
C LEU A 3 24.44 43.63 5.26
N PRO A 4 23.24 43.68 4.66
CA PRO A 4 22.14 42.85 5.14
C PRO A 4 21.49 42.13 3.94
N VAL A 5 21.49 40.79 3.84
CA VAL A 5 20.70 39.82 4.60
C VAL A 5 19.23 40.26 4.70
N ASP A 6 18.41 39.76 3.78
CA ASP A 6 17.04 39.24 4.00
C ASP A 6 16.23 39.32 2.70
N SER A 7 16.49 38.37 1.80
CA SER A 7 15.54 38.02 0.74
C SER A 7 15.59 36.51 0.50
N VAL A 8 15.61 35.73 1.58
CA VAL A 8 15.11 34.35 1.52
C VAL A 8 13.60 34.48 1.35
N THR A 9 13.20 34.53 0.09
CA THR A 9 11.81 34.73 -0.31
C THR A 9 10.92 33.70 0.38
N ALA A 10 9.71 34.09 0.77
CA ALA A 10 8.70 33.21 1.35
C ALA A 10 8.34 31.98 0.47
N SER A 11 8.89 31.89 -0.74
CA SER A 11 8.93 30.68 -1.58
C SER A 11 9.70 29.52 -0.96
N ASP A 12 10.79 29.76 -0.21
CA ASP A 12 11.52 28.71 0.52
C ASP A 12 10.74 28.19 1.75
N LEU A 13 9.83 29.01 2.30
CA LEU A 13 8.93 28.63 3.40
C LEU A 13 7.77 27.73 2.95
N ARG A 14 7.63 27.49 1.64
CA ARG A 14 6.82 26.40 1.08
C ARG A 14 7.71 25.23 0.68
N ALA A 15 8.71 24.89 1.49
CA ALA A 15 9.04 23.49 1.68
C ALA A 15 7.72 22.83 2.12
N VAL A 16 6.95 22.34 1.13
CA VAL A 16 5.73 21.56 1.34
C VAL A 16 6.16 20.49 2.33
N HIS A 17 5.75 20.64 3.58
CA HIS A 17 6.18 19.75 4.63
C HIS A 17 5.64 18.38 4.24
N ARG A 18 6.52 17.58 3.65
CA ARG A 18 6.15 16.28 3.13
C ARG A 18 6.07 15.38 4.35
N PRO A 19 4.87 14.91 4.73
CA PRO A 19 4.73 14.16 5.96
C PRO A 19 5.55 12.88 5.84
N GLU A 20 6.57 12.70 6.67
CA GLU A 20 7.47 11.54 6.62
C GLU A 20 6.70 10.21 6.68
N ALA A 21 5.56 10.20 7.38
CA ALA A 21 4.66 9.07 7.48
C ALA A 21 4.01 8.69 6.13
N VAL A 22 3.73 9.67 5.28
CA VAL A 22 3.18 9.46 3.93
C VAL A 22 4.25 8.87 3.02
N ASP A 23 5.48 9.36 3.10
CA ASP A 23 6.59 8.76 2.36
C ASP A 23 6.86 7.33 2.81
N ALA A 24 6.83 7.06 4.12
CA ALA A 24 6.97 5.71 4.66
C ALA A 24 5.88 4.75 4.14
N LEU A 25 4.65 5.25 3.96
CA LEU A 25 3.57 4.47 3.33
C LEU A 25 3.94 4.09 1.89
N PHE A 26 4.40 5.04 1.07
CA PHE A 26 4.75 4.78 -0.32
C PHE A 26 6.01 3.93 -0.48
N ARG A 27 7.01 4.11 0.39
CA ARG A 27 8.15 3.19 0.48
C ARG A 27 7.70 1.76 0.81
N SER A 28 6.68 1.59 1.65
CA SER A 28 6.10 0.26 1.93
C SER A 28 5.37 -0.38 0.74
N LEU A 29 5.04 0.41 -0.29
CA LEU A 29 4.50 -0.06 -1.58
C LEU A 29 5.60 -0.32 -2.62
N GLY A 30 6.87 -0.08 -2.28
CA GLY A 30 8.03 -0.35 -3.13
C GLY A 30 8.58 0.86 -3.89
N PHE A 31 8.01 2.07 -3.71
CA PHE A 31 8.54 3.28 -4.34
C PHE A 31 9.83 3.73 -3.64
N THR A 32 10.87 3.99 -4.42
CA THR A 32 12.20 4.38 -3.91
C THR A 32 12.70 5.70 -4.47
N GLU A 33 12.24 6.08 -5.66
CA GLU A 33 12.61 7.33 -6.32
C GLU A 33 11.97 8.54 -5.63
N GLU A 34 12.77 9.57 -5.38
CA GLU A 34 12.35 10.76 -4.63
C GLU A 34 11.30 11.58 -5.40
N ASP A 35 11.40 11.61 -6.74
CA ASP A 35 10.44 12.27 -7.62
C ASP A 35 9.06 11.59 -7.58
N ASP A 36 9.06 10.25 -7.53
CA ASP A 36 7.82 9.47 -7.39
C ASP A 36 7.19 9.72 -6.02
N LEU A 37 7.98 9.74 -4.95
CA LEU A 37 7.49 10.01 -3.60
C LEU A 37 6.90 11.42 -3.49
N ALA A 38 7.53 12.42 -4.09
CA ALA A 38 7.02 13.78 -4.16
C ALA A 38 5.66 13.85 -4.87
N THR A 39 5.57 13.19 -6.03
CA THR A 39 4.36 13.14 -6.87
C THR A 39 3.23 12.43 -6.15
N LEU A 40 3.51 11.28 -5.52
CA LEU A 40 2.54 10.51 -4.76
C LEU A 40 2.07 11.24 -3.50
N ALA A 41 2.95 11.93 -2.79
CA ALA A 41 2.57 12.75 -1.64
C ALA A 41 1.64 13.90 -2.04
N ALA A 42 1.95 14.59 -3.15
CA ALA A 42 1.11 15.65 -3.69
C ALA A 42 -0.28 15.11 -4.11
N TRP A 43 -0.31 13.98 -4.83
CA TRP A 43 -1.56 13.33 -5.22
C TRP A 43 -2.39 12.86 -4.01
N ALA A 44 -1.73 12.26 -3.01
CA ALA A 44 -2.39 11.72 -1.83
C ALA A 44 -3.09 12.81 -0.99
N LEU A 45 -2.41 13.96 -0.86
CA LEU A 45 -2.82 15.08 -0.02
C LEU A 45 -3.54 16.18 -0.79
N GLU A 46 -3.77 16.00 -2.09
CA GLU A 46 -4.42 16.97 -2.96
C GLU A 46 -5.72 17.53 -2.34
N GLY A 47 -5.82 18.85 -2.35
CA GLY A 47 -7.00 19.58 -1.87
C GLY A 47 -7.06 19.81 -0.35
N ALA A 48 -6.03 19.45 0.42
CA ALA A 48 -6.02 19.70 1.87
C ALA A 48 -4.61 20.03 2.41
N ALA A 49 -4.55 21.03 3.29
CA ALA A 49 -3.36 21.32 4.08
C ALA A 49 -3.47 20.59 5.42
N PHE A 50 -2.57 19.65 5.67
CA PHE A 50 -2.53 18.90 6.93
C PHE A 50 -1.46 19.50 7.83
N ARG A 51 -1.84 19.81 9.08
CA ARG A 51 -0.88 20.18 10.14
C ARG A 51 -0.45 18.97 10.99
N ASP A 52 -1.21 17.89 10.89
CA ASP A 52 -1.01 16.65 11.64
C ASP A 52 -0.62 15.52 10.68
N ASN A 53 0.46 14.82 11.01
CA ASN A 53 1.00 13.70 10.24
C ASN A 53 0.07 12.48 10.26
N GLU A 54 -0.67 12.24 11.35
CA GLU A 54 -1.61 11.12 11.40
C GLU A 54 -2.81 11.35 10.46
N ALA A 55 -3.38 12.56 10.48
CA ALA A 55 -4.44 12.95 9.55
C ALA A 55 -4.00 12.85 8.07
N ALA A 56 -2.78 13.30 7.77
CA ALA A 56 -2.20 13.17 6.42
C ALA A 56 -2.04 11.70 6.00
N LEU A 57 -1.52 10.86 6.90
CA LEU A 57 -1.36 9.44 6.66
C LEU A 57 -2.71 8.72 6.47
N ALA A 58 -3.71 9.04 7.29
CA ALA A 58 -5.05 8.48 7.18
C ALA A 58 -5.68 8.82 5.82
N ARG A 59 -5.52 10.07 5.37
CA ARG A 59 -5.95 10.50 4.03
C ARG A 59 -5.23 9.74 2.93
N ALA A 60 -3.91 9.62 3.00
CA ALA A 60 -3.12 8.90 2.01
C ALA A 60 -3.52 7.42 1.93
N ARG A 61 -3.67 6.74 3.09
CA ARG A 61 -4.16 5.36 3.17
C ARG A 61 -5.53 5.21 2.52
N HIS A 62 -6.47 6.11 2.83
CA HIS A 62 -7.81 6.08 2.25
C HIS A 62 -7.79 6.23 0.73
N ARG A 63 -6.95 7.13 0.19
CA ARG A 63 -6.85 7.35 -1.25
C ARG A 63 -6.22 6.17 -1.99
N VAL A 64 -5.19 5.55 -1.41
CA VAL A 64 -4.58 4.32 -1.93
C VAL A 64 -5.56 3.14 -1.84
N ASP A 65 -6.27 3.00 -0.71
CA ASP A 65 -7.31 1.97 -0.54
C ASP A 65 -8.42 2.11 -1.59
N ALA A 66 -8.89 3.34 -1.85
CA ALA A 66 -9.86 3.62 -2.90
C ALA A 66 -9.34 3.29 -4.31
N TRP A 67 -8.03 3.40 -4.57
CA TRP A 67 -7.43 2.92 -5.81
C TRP A 67 -7.51 1.39 -5.90
N PHE A 68 -7.11 0.67 -4.85
CA PHE A 68 -7.16 -0.80 -4.82
C PHE A 68 -8.59 -1.35 -4.93
N GLN A 69 -9.55 -0.70 -4.27
CA GLN A 69 -10.96 -1.09 -4.37
C GLN A 69 -11.50 -0.92 -5.79
N ARG A 70 -11.15 0.17 -6.47
CA ARG A 70 -11.57 0.41 -7.86
C ARG A 70 -10.90 -0.55 -8.85
N THR A 71 -9.62 -0.84 -8.66
CA THR A 71 -8.84 -1.64 -9.62
C THR A 71 -9.01 -3.14 -9.42
N LEU A 72 -9.11 -3.59 -8.16
CA LEU A 72 -9.02 -5.00 -7.77
C LEU A 72 -10.18 -5.49 -6.90
N ALA A 73 -11.11 -4.63 -6.51
CA ALA A 73 -12.19 -4.94 -5.57
C ALA A 73 -11.67 -5.52 -4.23
N VAL A 74 -10.50 -5.06 -3.79
CA VAL A 74 -9.90 -5.42 -2.49
C VAL A 74 -9.37 -4.20 -1.75
N GLY A 75 -9.21 -4.34 -0.44
CA GLY A 75 -8.61 -3.31 0.39
C GLY A 75 -7.08 -3.30 0.38
N LEU A 76 -6.52 -2.27 1.01
CA LEU A 76 -5.10 -1.90 1.04
C LEU A 76 -4.16 -3.07 1.37
N VAL A 77 -4.52 -3.91 2.34
CA VAL A 77 -3.63 -5.00 2.79
C VAL A 77 -3.42 -6.04 1.68
N ARG A 78 -4.50 -6.51 1.05
CA ARG A 78 -4.42 -7.50 -0.04
C ARG A 78 -3.92 -6.87 -1.33
N GLY A 79 -4.39 -5.66 -1.63
CA GLY A 79 -3.95 -4.88 -2.79
C GLY A 79 -2.45 -4.64 -2.76
N ARG A 80 -1.88 -4.27 -1.61
CA ARG A 80 -0.43 -4.07 -1.46
C ARG A 80 0.37 -5.33 -1.77
N VAL A 81 -0.05 -6.49 -1.29
CA VAL A 81 0.68 -7.75 -1.53
C VAL A 81 0.73 -8.05 -3.03
N ALA A 82 -0.42 -7.94 -3.71
CA ALA A 82 -0.48 -8.11 -5.16
C ALA A 82 0.38 -7.07 -5.90
N PHE A 83 0.30 -5.81 -5.48
CA PHE A 83 1.06 -4.70 -6.07
C PHE A 83 2.57 -4.92 -6.00
N LEU A 84 3.07 -5.35 -4.82
CA LEU A 84 4.47 -5.68 -4.60
C LEU A 84 4.89 -6.92 -5.40
N GLN A 85 4.07 -7.96 -5.43
CA GLN A 85 4.35 -9.19 -6.19
C GLN A 85 4.46 -8.93 -7.70
N CYS A 86 3.67 -7.99 -8.22
CA CYS A 86 3.73 -7.58 -9.62
C CYS A 86 4.80 -6.52 -9.92
N GLY A 87 5.54 -6.03 -8.90
CA GLY A 87 6.60 -5.04 -9.09
C GLY A 87 6.13 -3.69 -9.63
N LEU A 88 4.87 -3.31 -9.39
CA LEU A 88 4.26 -2.14 -10.04
C LEU A 88 4.87 -0.80 -9.64
N ALA A 89 5.59 -0.73 -8.52
CA ALA A 89 6.35 0.46 -8.14
C ALA A 89 7.41 0.84 -9.19
N GLY A 90 7.95 -0.14 -9.94
CA GLY A 90 8.94 0.11 -11.00
C GLY A 90 8.36 0.81 -12.24
N LEU A 91 7.03 0.94 -12.35
CA LEU A 91 6.37 1.71 -13.41
C LEU A 91 6.19 3.20 -13.03
N GLY A 92 6.62 3.58 -11.83
CA GLY A 92 6.58 4.95 -11.34
C GLY A 92 5.25 5.37 -10.72
N ALA A 93 5.20 6.58 -10.18
CA ALA A 93 4.04 7.17 -9.50
C ALA A 93 2.78 7.20 -10.38
N GLY A 94 2.97 7.25 -11.70
CA GLY A 94 1.93 7.28 -12.73
C GLY A 94 0.87 6.18 -12.60
N VAL A 95 1.22 5.02 -12.05
CA VAL A 95 0.27 3.90 -11.87
C VAL A 95 -0.83 4.25 -10.87
N LEU A 96 -0.48 4.93 -9.77
CA LEU A 96 -1.44 5.30 -8.73
C LEU A 96 -2.17 6.61 -9.07
N THR A 97 -1.48 7.55 -9.72
CA THR A 97 -2.10 8.81 -10.16
C THR A 97 -3.06 8.62 -11.32
N GLY A 98 -2.90 7.53 -12.10
CA GLY A 98 -3.70 7.23 -13.28
C GLY A 98 -3.15 7.85 -14.57
N GLU A 99 -1.96 8.46 -14.50
CA GLU A 99 -1.25 8.99 -15.67
C GLU A 99 -0.66 7.87 -16.54
N VAL A 100 -0.31 6.74 -15.91
CA VAL A 100 0.15 5.53 -16.61
C VAL A 100 -1.00 4.52 -16.62
N ALA A 101 -1.52 4.24 -17.82
CA ALA A 101 -2.53 3.21 -18.00
C ALA A 101 -1.88 1.81 -17.89
N LEU A 102 -2.42 0.96 -17.02
CA LEU A 102 -2.01 -0.44 -16.94
C LEU A 102 -2.47 -1.19 -18.20
N SER A 103 -1.59 -1.98 -18.80
CA SER A 103 -2.00 -2.89 -19.88
C SER A 103 -3.00 -3.92 -19.35
N ALA A 104 -3.86 -4.44 -20.22
CA ALA A 104 -4.81 -5.50 -19.85
C ALA A 104 -4.10 -6.72 -19.25
N SER A 105 -2.94 -7.10 -19.80
CA SER A 105 -2.13 -8.20 -19.27
C SER A 105 -1.60 -7.94 -17.86
N THR A 106 -1.19 -6.71 -17.56
CA THR A 106 -0.71 -6.32 -16.22
C THR A 106 -1.87 -6.30 -15.23
N LEU A 107 -3.04 -5.83 -15.65
CA LEU A 107 -4.23 -5.82 -14.82
C LEU A 107 -4.69 -7.25 -14.47
N GLU A 108 -4.68 -8.17 -15.44
CA GLU A 108 -5.02 -9.57 -15.19
C GLU A 108 -3.97 -10.26 -14.30
N ALA A 109 -2.68 -9.99 -14.51
CA ALA A 109 -1.63 -10.47 -13.61
C ALA A 109 -1.82 -9.95 -12.18
N LEU A 110 -2.18 -8.68 -12.04
CA LEU A 110 -2.45 -8.05 -10.74
C LEU A 110 -3.65 -8.68 -10.03
N LYS A 111 -4.75 -8.93 -10.76
CA LYS A 111 -5.93 -9.65 -10.23
C LYS A 111 -5.57 -11.07 -9.81
N ALA A 112 -4.78 -11.78 -10.61
CA ALA A 112 -4.34 -13.14 -10.31
C ALA A 112 -3.40 -13.21 -9.09
N ALA A 113 -2.65 -12.14 -8.82
CA ALA A 113 -1.75 -12.03 -7.67
C ALA A 113 -2.48 -11.66 -6.36
N VAL A 114 -3.78 -11.32 -6.40
CA VAL A 114 -4.55 -10.99 -5.19
C VAL A 114 -4.62 -12.21 -4.27
N PRO A 115 -4.14 -12.11 -3.01
CA PRO A 115 -4.25 -13.21 -2.07
C PRO A 115 -5.71 -13.59 -1.82
N VAL A 116 -6.05 -14.85 -2.07
CA VAL A 116 -7.36 -15.41 -1.75
C VAL A 116 -7.50 -15.40 -0.22
N GLY A 117 -8.58 -14.79 0.28
CA GLY A 117 -8.86 -14.79 1.72
C GLY A 117 -8.98 -16.21 2.25
N THR A 118 -8.45 -16.47 3.44
CA THR A 118 -8.68 -17.73 4.14
C THR A 118 -10.20 -17.93 4.26
N PRO A 119 -10.77 -19.06 3.83
CA PRO A 119 -12.19 -19.32 3.99
C PRO A 119 -12.55 -19.20 5.47
N GLU A 120 -13.62 -18.48 5.76
CA GLU A 120 -14.12 -18.30 7.11
C GLU A 120 -14.39 -19.68 7.73
N GLU A 121 -13.92 -19.91 8.97
CA GLU A 121 -14.18 -21.17 9.66
C GLU A 121 -15.69 -21.35 9.81
N ILE A 122 -16.27 -22.18 8.95
CA ILE A 122 -17.65 -22.62 9.10
C ILE A 122 -17.73 -23.30 10.46
N ARG A 123 -18.48 -22.72 11.40
CA ARG A 123 -18.78 -23.36 12.68
C ARG A 123 -19.53 -24.66 12.38
N CYS A 124 -18.78 -25.75 12.31
CA CYS A 124 -19.33 -27.07 12.07
C CYS A 124 -20.13 -27.46 13.33
N VAL A 125 -21.46 -27.48 13.20
CA VAL A 125 -22.39 -27.80 14.31
C VAL A 125 -22.44 -29.31 14.58
N MET A 126 -21.74 -30.12 13.77
CA MET A 126 -21.70 -31.58 13.92
C MET A 126 -20.30 -32.04 14.40
N PRO A 127 -20.15 -32.44 15.67
CA PRO A 127 -18.87 -32.92 16.21
C PRO A 127 -18.34 -34.17 15.48
N GLU A 128 -19.23 -34.98 14.91
CA GLU A 128 -18.91 -36.17 14.11
C GLU A 128 -18.19 -35.83 12.78
N GLN A 129 -18.36 -34.60 12.26
CA GLN A 129 -17.75 -34.18 10.99
C GLN A 129 -16.38 -33.50 11.17
N GLN A 130 -15.90 -33.32 12.39
CA GLN A 130 -14.63 -32.63 12.66
C GLN A 130 -13.37 -33.44 12.30
N LEU A 131 -13.48 -34.73 11.99
CA LEU A 131 -12.32 -35.62 11.85
C LEU A 131 -11.94 -36.03 10.41
N THR A 132 -12.63 -35.54 9.37
CA THR A 132 -12.44 -36.07 8.01
C THR A 132 -12.21 -35.04 6.91
N LEU A 133 -11.97 -33.76 7.22
CA LEU A 133 -11.89 -32.75 6.15
C LEU A 133 -10.56 -32.06 5.91
N ASN A 134 -9.50 -32.25 6.70
CA ASN A 134 -8.15 -32.12 6.13
C ASN A 134 -7.00 -32.62 7.04
N PRO A 135 -6.63 -33.91 7.02
CA PRO A 135 -5.41 -34.36 7.69
C PRO A 135 -4.16 -33.62 7.17
N LEU A 136 -4.18 -33.15 5.92
CA LEU A 136 -3.09 -32.37 5.31
C LEU A 136 -2.97 -30.96 5.93
N ALA A 137 -4.10 -30.28 6.22
CA ALA A 137 -4.06 -28.96 6.84
C ALA A 137 -3.54 -29.02 8.29
N ALA A 138 -3.87 -30.09 9.02
CA ALA A 138 -3.30 -30.34 10.34
C ALA A 138 -1.78 -30.56 10.27
N LEU A 139 -1.31 -31.26 9.23
CA LEU A 139 0.12 -31.48 8.96
C LEU A 139 0.85 -30.17 8.65
N PHE A 140 0.30 -29.33 7.76
CA PHE A 140 0.88 -28.02 7.45
C PHE A 140 0.92 -27.09 8.67
N ARG A 141 -0.14 -27.07 9.48
CA ARG A 141 -0.19 -26.27 10.72
C ARG A 141 0.89 -26.72 11.71
N ARG A 142 1.17 -28.02 11.80
CA ARG A 142 2.24 -28.57 12.64
C ARG A 142 3.63 -28.18 12.13
N ILE A 143 3.87 -28.27 10.83
CA ILE A 143 5.14 -27.89 10.20
C ILE A 143 5.42 -26.39 10.39
N TRP A 144 4.39 -25.56 10.26
CA TRP A 144 4.47 -24.12 10.46
C TRP A 144 4.86 -23.74 11.91
N GLN A 145 4.34 -24.47 12.90
CA GLN A 145 4.65 -24.23 14.32
C GLN A 145 6.04 -24.76 14.74
N THR A 146 6.62 -25.67 13.96
CA THR A 146 7.95 -26.24 14.23
C THR A 146 9.09 -25.53 13.51
N THR A 147 8.81 -24.49 12.71
CA THR A 147 9.86 -23.70 12.05
C THR A 147 10.26 -22.54 12.97
N PRO A 148 11.42 -22.59 13.65
CA PRO A 148 11.94 -21.40 14.32
C PRO A 148 12.28 -20.36 13.25
N ALA A 149 11.79 -19.13 13.44
CA ALA A 149 12.22 -17.99 12.64
C ALA A 149 13.74 -17.81 12.77
N PRO A 150 14.46 -17.49 11.69
CA PRO A 150 15.91 -17.25 11.73
C PRO A 150 16.28 -16.05 12.59
#